data_AF-A0AAU1YKJ3-F1
#
_entry.id   AF-A0AAU1YKJ3-F1
#
_cell.length_a   1.000
_cell.length_b   1.000
_cell.length_c   1.000
_cell.angle_alpha   90.00
_cell.angle_beta   90.00
_cell.angle_gamma   90.00
#
_symmetry.space_group_name_H-M   'P 1'
#
loop_
_entity.id
_entity.type
_entity.pdbx_description
1 polymer ?
#
loop_
_entity_poly.entity_id
_entity_poly.type
_entity_poly.pdbx_seq_one_letter_code
_entity_poly.pdbx_strand_id
1 'polypeptide(L)'
;MYEARELAMSRMEAEASALGADGIVGVRLDIEFKEFGSDIAEFIAVGTAVKADGADPGPGGTWLNNKGKPFTSDLSGQDFWTLIRAGYAPLDMVMGSCVYHVAHQRFTQALGATGRNVEIEPFTQALYNARELAMSRMRAEGEALEAEGIVAVRLKQHSHTWGSHTTEFFAIGTAVRPLREDHVIDRPALVLSLDA
;
A
#
# COMPACT_ATOMS: atom_id res chain seq x y z
N MET A 1 4.31 5.31 -13.59
CA MET A 1 4.28 4.39 -12.44
C MET A 1 3.00 4.53 -11.63
N TYR A 2 2.77 5.68 -10.97
CA TYR A 2 1.58 5.85 -10.12
C TYR A 2 0.24 5.73 -10.89
N GLU A 3 0.07 6.43 -12.01
CA GLU A 3 -1.16 6.32 -12.84
C GLU A 3 -1.44 4.89 -13.35
N ALA A 4 -0.40 4.11 -13.63
CA ALA A 4 -0.57 2.74 -14.10
C ALA A 4 -1.06 1.81 -12.98
N ARG A 5 -0.63 2.06 -11.73
CA ARG A 5 -1.14 1.37 -10.54
C ARG A 5 -2.62 1.69 -10.31
N GLU A 6 -2.96 2.98 -10.35
CA GLU A 6 -4.35 3.45 -10.24
C GLU A 6 -5.24 2.80 -11.31
N LEU A 7 -4.75 2.71 -12.56
CA LEU A 7 -5.50 2.08 -13.64
C LEU A 7 -5.73 0.58 -13.37
N ALA A 8 -4.71 -0.16 -12.92
CA ALA A 8 -4.84 -1.57 -12.58
C ALA A 8 -5.86 -1.79 -11.45
N MET A 9 -5.80 -0.97 -10.40
CA MET A 9 -6.74 -1.00 -9.28
C MET A 9 -8.18 -0.69 -9.72
N SER A 10 -8.37 0.36 -10.52
CA SER A 10 -9.71 0.75 -11.00
C SER A 10 -10.39 -0.34 -11.85
N ARG A 11 -9.61 -1.13 -12.60
CA ARG A 11 -10.13 -2.27 -13.37
C ARG A 11 -10.55 -3.41 -12.45
N MET A 12 -9.73 -3.73 -11.46
CA MET A 12 -10.05 -4.75 -10.45
C MET A 12 -11.31 -4.37 -9.65
N GLU A 13 -11.45 -3.10 -9.24
CA GLU A 13 -12.67 -2.57 -8.60
C GLU A 13 -13.90 -2.75 -9.49
N ALA A 14 -13.79 -2.44 -10.79
CA ALA A 14 -14.88 -2.57 -11.73
C ALA A 14 -15.33 -4.04 -11.88
N GLU A 15 -14.38 -4.98 -11.93
CA GLU A 15 -14.67 -6.41 -11.95
C GLU A 15 -15.39 -6.87 -10.67
N ALA A 16 -14.91 -6.46 -9.49
CA ALA A 16 -15.54 -6.78 -8.22
C ALA A 16 -16.96 -6.21 -8.11
N SER A 17 -17.16 -4.98 -8.60
CA SER A 17 -18.48 -4.34 -8.65
C SER A 17 -19.44 -5.11 -9.56
N ALA A 18 -18.98 -5.59 -10.72
CA ALA A 18 -19.78 -6.43 -11.62
C ALA A 18 -20.18 -7.78 -11.00
N LEU A 19 -19.36 -8.31 -10.08
CA LEU A 19 -19.68 -9.50 -9.28
C LEU A 19 -20.61 -9.22 -8.09
N GLY A 20 -20.92 -7.95 -7.81
CA GLY A 20 -21.70 -7.54 -6.64
C GLY A 20 -20.99 -7.82 -5.32
N ALA A 21 -19.66 -7.77 -5.33
CA ALA A 21 -18.82 -7.90 -4.14
C ALA A 21 -18.85 -6.62 -3.30
N ASP A 22 -18.68 -6.78 -1.99
CA ASP A 22 -18.59 -5.65 -1.06
C ASP A 22 -17.15 -5.11 -0.97
N GLY A 23 -16.16 -5.95 -1.30
CA GLY A 23 -14.77 -5.55 -1.38
C GLY A 23 -13.84 -6.64 -1.89
N ILE A 24 -12.56 -6.34 -1.87
CA ILE A 24 -11.47 -7.18 -2.35
C ILE A 24 -10.40 -7.26 -1.26
N VAL A 25 -10.06 -8.47 -0.83
CA VAL A 25 -9.10 -8.73 0.25
C VAL A 25 -7.88 -9.45 -0.31
N GLY A 26 -6.72 -9.26 0.34
CA GLY A 26 -5.47 -9.89 -0.07
C GLY A 26 -4.94 -9.33 -1.39
N VAL A 27 -5.21 -8.06 -1.66
CA VAL A 27 -4.76 -7.39 -2.87
C VAL A 27 -3.23 -7.38 -2.92
N ARG A 28 -2.69 -7.88 -4.03
CA ARG A 28 -1.27 -7.82 -4.37
C ARG A 28 -1.13 -7.03 -5.64
N LEU A 29 -0.23 -6.06 -5.60
CA LEU A 29 0.12 -5.23 -6.74
C LEU A 29 1.57 -5.53 -7.11
N ASP A 30 1.74 -6.30 -8.17
CA ASP A 30 3.04 -6.71 -8.69
C ASP A 30 3.38 -5.90 -9.94
N ILE A 31 4.68 -5.63 -10.10
CA ILE A 31 5.22 -4.88 -11.23
C ILE A 31 6.27 -5.75 -11.87
N GLU A 32 6.02 -6.17 -13.10
CA GLU A 32 6.98 -6.93 -13.89
C GLU A 32 7.55 -6.07 -15.01
N PHE A 33 8.88 -5.95 -15.03
CA PHE A 33 9.60 -5.31 -16.13
C PHE A 33 10.12 -6.42 -17.05
N LYS A 34 9.78 -6.38 -18.34
CA LYS A 34 10.23 -7.41 -19.30
C LYS A 34 11.64 -7.09 -19.78
N GLU A 35 12.60 -7.97 -19.47
CA GLU A 35 14.04 -7.78 -19.78
C GLU A 35 14.40 -7.86 -21.28
N PHE A 36 13.51 -8.39 -22.13
CA PHE A 36 13.76 -8.51 -23.57
C PHE A 36 12.79 -7.64 -24.39
N GLY A 37 13.26 -6.44 -24.77
CA GLY A 37 12.86 -5.80 -26.03
C GLY A 37 11.88 -4.63 -25.98
N SER A 38 11.41 -4.18 -24.80
CA SER A 38 10.59 -2.97 -24.72
C SER A 38 10.59 -2.40 -23.30
N ASP A 39 10.70 -1.08 -23.16
CA ASP A 39 10.54 -0.32 -21.90
C ASP A 39 9.09 -0.40 -21.36
N ILE A 40 8.58 -1.60 -21.15
CA ILE A 40 7.22 -1.88 -20.72
C ILE A 40 7.26 -2.44 -19.31
N ALA A 41 6.56 -1.76 -18.41
CA ALA A 41 6.22 -2.23 -17.08
C ALA A 41 4.78 -2.76 -17.11
N GLU A 42 4.61 -4.02 -16.71
CA GLU A 42 3.32 -4.67 -16.53
C GLU A 42 2.89 -4.51 -15.07
N PHE A 43 1.65 -4.05 -14.85
CA PHE A 43 1.08 -3.84 -13.52
C PHE A 43 -0.05 -4.84 -13.34
N ILE A 44 0.10 -5.74 -12.38
CA ILE A 44 -0.85 -6.82 -12.13
C ILE A 44 -1.42 -6.60 -10.73
N ALA A 45 -2.74 -6.38 -10.66
CA ALA A 45 -3.49 -6.32 -9.41
C ALA A 45 -4.32 -7.59 -9.28
N VAL A 46 -4.10 -8.36 -8.21
CA VAL A 46 -4.85 -9.59 -7.92
C VAL A 46 -5.32 -9.56 -6.48
N GLY A 47 -6.59 -9.89 -6.25
CA GLY A 47 -7.16 -10.04 -4.93
C GLY A 47 -8.35 -10.99 -4.95
N THR A 48 -8.92 -11.24 -3.78
CA THR A 48 -10.10 -12.09 -3.63
C THR A 48 -11.32 -11.22 -3.38
N ALA A 49 -12.30 -11.25 -4.28
CA ALA A 49 -13.58 -10.59 -4.07
C ALA A 49 -14.34 -11.27 -2.92
N VAL A 50 -14.85 -10.46 -1.99
CA VAL A 50 -15.59 -10.92 -0.81
C VAL A 50 -16.93 -10.23 -0.71
N LYS A 51 -17.90 -10.92 -0.12
CA LYS A 51 -19.23 -10.40 0.16
C LYS A 51 -19.66 -10.82 1.56
N ALA A 52 -20.22 -9.88 2.30
CA ALA A 52 -20.78 -10.15 3.60
C ALA A 52 -22.08 -10.96 3.47
N ASP A 53 -22.18 -12.05 4.23
CA ASP A 53 -23.41 -12.85 4.34
C ASP A 53 -24.11 -12.53 5.67
N GLY A 54 -24.96 -11.51 5.64
CA GLY A 54 -25.74 -11.08 6.81
C GLY A 54 -24.94 -10.41 7.95
N ALA A 55 -23.64 -10.15 7.75
CA ALA A 55 -22.83 -9.44 8.73
C ALA A 55 -23.21 -7.95 8.80
N ASP A 56 -23.35 -7.43 10.02
CA ASP A 56 -23.70 -6.04 10.28
C ASP A 56 -22.58 -5.09 9.77
N PRO A 57 -22.85 -4.18 8.83
CA PRO A 57 -21.89 -3.20 8.35
C PRO A 57 -21.59 -2.08 9.38
N GLY A 58 -22.22 -2.11 10.54
CA GLY A 58 -22.06 -1.11 11.58
C GLY A 58 -22.73 0.22 11.22
N PRO A 59 -22.32 1.34 11.87
CA PRO A 59 -22.95 2.64 11.71
C PRO A 59 -23.02 3.16 10.28
N GLY A 60 -22.09 2.72 9.42
CA GLY A 60 -22.04 3.11 8.01
C GLY A 60 -23.18 2.52 7.16
N GLY A 61 -23.88 1.48 7.64
CA GLY A 61 -25.02 0.86 6.95
C GLY A 61 -24.69 0.14 5.63
N THR A 62 -23.44 0.12 5.22
CA THR A 62 -22.94 -0.55 4.01
C THR A 62 -21.51 -1.00 4.21
N TRP A 63 -21.10 -2.10 3.57
CA TRP A 63 -19.71 -2.55 3.56
C TRP A 63 -18.85 -1.82 2.52
N LEU A 64 -19.48 -1.10 1.57
CA LEU A 64 -18.78 -0.32 0.55
C LEU A 64 -17.97 0.82 1.18
N ASN A 65 -16.96 1.28 0.43
CA ASN A 65 -16.15 2.43 0.81
C ASN A 65 -16.97 3.73 0.79
N ASN A 66 -16.38 4.83 1.29
CA ASN A 66 -17.05 6.13 1.34
C ASN A 66 -17.35 6.74 -0.05
N LYS A 67 -16.86 6.13 -1.14
CA LYS A 67 -17.18 6.47 -2.53
C LYS A 67 -18.28 5.58 -3.13
N GLY A 68 -18.89 4.69 -2.34
CA GLY A 68 -19.92 3.76 -2.80
C GLY A 68 -19.40 2.65 -3.72
N LYS A 69 -18.12 2.30 -3.62
CA LYS A 69 -17.47 1.23 -4.39
C LYS A 69 -17.04 0.08 -3.49
N PRO A 70 -16.77 -1.12 -4.04
CA PRO A 70 -16.15 -2.19 -3.29
C PRO A 70 -14.83 -1.72 -2.66
N PHE A 71 -14.64 -1.97 -1.36
CA PHE A 71 -13.37 -1.62 -0.70
C PHE A 71 -12.22 -2.46 -1.26
N THR A 72 -11.00 -1.94 -1.22
CA THR A 72 -9.80 -2.75 -1.47
C THR A 72 -8.94 -2.85 -0.21
N SER A 73 -8.20 -3.96 -0.04
CA SER A 73 -7.32 -4.14 1.10
C SER A 73 -6.15 -5.08 0.79
N ASP A 74 -4.96 -4.67 1.21
CA ASP A 74 -3.72 -5.47 1.11
C ASP A 74 -3.57 -6.52 2.22
N LEU A 75 -4.51 -6.56 3.17
CA LEU A 75 -4.54 -7.47 4.30
C LEU A 75 -4.75 -8.91 3.84
N SER A 76 -4.04 -9.84 4.49
CA SER A 76 -4.35 -11.27 4.32
C SER A 76 -5.75 -11.57 4.87
N GLY A 77 -6.34 -12.72 4.52
CA GLY A 77 -7.62 -13.13 5.08
C GLY A 77 -7.60 -13.20 6.63
N GLN A 78 -6.48 -13.59 7.22
CA GLN A 78 -6.30 -13.64 8.67
C GLN A 78 -6.24 -12.24 9.29
N ASP A 79 -5.49 -11.32 8.67
CA ASP A 79 -5.38 -9.94 9.15
C ASP A 79 -6.69 -9.19 8.95
N PHE A 80 -7.38 -9.41 7.83
CA PHE A 80 -8.71 -8.87 7.56
C PHE A 80 -9.71 -9.35 8.62
N TRP A 81 -9.74 -10.65 8.93
CA TRP A 81 -10.62 -11.15 9.99
C TRP A 81 -10.28 -10.56 11.36
N THR A 82 -8.99 -10.39 11.65
CA THR A 82 -8.53 -9.75 12.89
C THR A 82 -8.97 -8.28 12.95
N LEU A 83 -8.93 -7.57 11.84
CA LEU A 83 -9.41 -6.19 11.73
C LEU A 83 -10.91 -6.08 12.04
N ILE A 84 -11.72 -6.93 11.40
CA ILE A 84 -13.18 -6.97 11.64
C ILE A 84 -13.47 -7.26 13.11
N ARG A 85 -12.80 -8.26 13.71
CA ARG A 85 -12.94 -8.59 15.13
C ARG A 85 -12.52 -7.47 16.06
N ALA A 86 -11.47 -6.73 15.70
CA ALA A 86 -11.03 -5.55 16.45
C ALA A 86 -12.03 -4.40 16.38
N GLY A 87 -13.10 -4.51 15.58
CA GLY A 87 -14.13 -3.48 15.44
C GLY A 87 -13.84 -2.46 14.36
N TYR A 88 -13.03 -2.79 13.35
CA TYR A 88 -12.70 -1.92 12.23
C TYR A 88 -13.04 -2.57 10.89
N ALA A 89 -13.54 -1.79 9.94
CA ALA A 89 -13.76 -2.21 8.55
C ALA A 89 -12.71 -1.56 7.63
N PRO A 90 -12.24 -2.25 6.59
CA PRO A 90 -11.46 -1.60 5.55
C PRO A 90 -12.33 -0.61 4.77
N LEU A 91 -11.73 0.50 4.37
CA LEU A 91 -12.29 1.48 3.46
C LEU A 91 -11.68 1.33 2.07
N ASP A 92 -10.36 1.36 1.98
CA ASP A 92 -9.66 1.20 0.70
C ASP A 92 -8.18 0.94 0.92
N MET A 93 -7.53 0.37 -0.09
CA MET A 93 -6.08 0.31 -0.13
C MET A 93 -5.57 1.67 -0.57
N VAL A 94 -4.69 2.25 0.23
CA VAL A 94 -4.08 3.55 -0.02
C VAL A 94 -2.60 3.39 -0.31
N MET A 95 -2.08 4.25 -1.18
CA MET A 95 -0.70 4.17 -1.63
C MET A 95 -0.04 5.54 -1.78
N GLY A 96 1.28 5.54 -1.82
CA GLY A 96 2.06 6.74 -2.05
C GLY A 96 3.41 6.38 -2.64
N SER A 97 3.77 7.00 -3.76
CA SER A 97 5.07 6.80 -4.40
C SER A 97 5.84 8.11 -4.46
N CYS A 98 7.16 8.02 -4.22
CA CYS A 98 8.12 9.08 -4.50
C CYS A 98 9.31 8.50 -5.26
N VAL A 99 9.62 9.10 -6.41
CA VAL A 99 10.74 8.72 -7.27
C VAL A 99 11.80 9.81 -7.15
N TYR A 100 12.99 9.45 -6.67
CA TYR A 100 14.09 10.39 -6.44
C TYR A 100 15.29 10.06 -7.31
N HIS A 101 15.84 11.08 -7.98
CA HIS A 101 17.02 10.96 -8.84
C HIS A 101 18.28 11.49 -8.16
N VAL A 102 19.29 10.64 -8.01
CA VAL A 102 20.61 11.00 -7.47
C VAL A 102 21.45 11.66 -8.58
N ALA A 103 21.64 12.98 -8.51
CA ALA A 103 22.48 13.70 -9.47
C ALA A 103 23.98 13.45 -9.23
N HIS A 104 24.70 13.11 -10.31
CA HIS A 104 26.15 12.82 -10.35
C HIS A 104 27.06 13.94 -9.83
N GLN A 105 26.58 15.20 -9.71
CA GLN A 105 27.40 16.35 -9.34
C GLN A 105 28.01 16.27 -7.93
N ARG A 106 27.53 15.39 -7.05
CA ARG A 106 28.06 15.21 -5.68
C ARG A 106 29.07 14.06 -5.56
N PHE A 107 29.27 13.27 -6.62
CA PHE A 107 30.25 12.18 -6.64
C PHE A 107 31.70 12.69 -6.58
N THR A 108 31.98 13.85 -7.17
CA THR A 108 33.29 14.53 -7.06
C THR A 108 33.60 14.99 -5.64
N GLN A 109 32.58 15.33 -4.85
CA GLN A 109 32.73 15.70 -3.44
C GLN A 109 32.92 14.46 -2.55
N ALA A 110 32.27 13.34 -2.89
CA ALA A 110 32.47 12.04 -2.24
C ALA A 110 33.87 11.43 -2.49
N LEU A 111 34.45 11.66 -3.68
CA LEU A 111 35.84 11.30 -4.00
C LEU A 111 36.87 11.99 -3.08
N GLY A 112 36.58 13.19 -2.57
CA GLY A 112 37.41 13.86 -1.56
C GLY A 112 37.39 13.21 -0.17
N ALA A 113 36.44 12.31 0.08
CA ALA A 113 36.30 11.56 1.33
C ALA A 113 36.80 10.10 1.21
N THR A 114 37.46 9.74 0.12
CA THR A 114 37.98 8.37 -0.12
C THR A 114 38.91 7.95 1.03
N GLY A 115 38.54 6.88 1.74
CA GLY A 115 39.27 6.36 2.91
C GLY A 115 38.67 6.75 4.27
N ARG A 116 37.56 7.51 4.31
CA ARG A 116 36.80 7.79 5.53
C ARG A 116 35.33 7.38 5.36
N ASN A 117 34.81 6.62 6.32
CA ASN A 117 33.41 6.23 6.35
C ASN A 117 32.61 7.40 6.94
N VAL A 118 32.23 8.37 6.11
CA VAL A 118 31.49 9.56 6.51
C VAL A 118 30.13 9.57 5.81
N GLU A 119 29.11 9.98 6.56
CA GLU A 119 27.80 10.24 6.00
C GLU A 119 27.87 11.39 5.00
N ILE A 120 27.23 11.22 3.85
CA ILE A 120 27.00 12.32 2.92
C ILE A 120 25.58 12.84 3.23
N GLU A 121 25.50 13.68 4.26
CA GLU A 121 24.26 14.22 4.84
C GLU A 121 23.22 14.68 3.79
N PRO A 122 23.57 15.34 2.67
CA PRO A 122 22.60 15.68 1.63
C PRO A 122 21.92 14.50 0.94
N PHE A 123 22.61 13.35 0.79
CA PHE A 123 22.01 12.14 0.25
C PHE A 123 21.08 11.49 1.27
N THR A 124 21.51 11.41 2.52
CA THR A 124 20.68 10.88 3.60
C THR A 124 19.39 11.69 3.76
N GLN A 125 19.50 13.02 3.83
CA GLN A 125 18.35 13.91 3.94
C GLN A 125 17.40 13.77 2.75
N ALA A 126 17.93 13.59 1.54
CA ALA A 126 17.10 13.37 0.35
C ALA A 126 16.31 12.05 0.42
N LEU A 127 16.92 10.96 0.89
CA LEU A 127 16.23 9.67 1.08
C LEU A 127 15.15 9.77 2.16
N TYR A 128 15.44 10.43 3.28
CA TYR A 128 14.42 10.69 4.31
C TYR A 128 13.25 11.52 3.75
N ASN A 129 13.54 12.60 3.03
CA ASN A 129 12.50 13.42 2.42
C ASN A 129 11.65 12.64 1.40
N ALA A 130 12.27 11.76 0.60
CA ALA A 130 11.54 10.94 -0.37
C ALA A 130 10.63 9.92 0.32
N ARG A 131 11.10 9.29 1.40
CA ARG A 131 10.29 8.41 2.26
C ARG A 131 9.11 9.15 2.88
N GLU A 132 9.37 10.29 3.52
CA GLU A 132 8.33 11.11 4.15
C GLU A 132 7.28 11.56 3.13
N LEU A 133 7.72 11.96 1.92
CA LEU A 133 6.79 12.35 0.85
C LEU A 133 5.91 11.19 0.38
N ALA A 134 6.46 9.98 0.26
CA ALA A 134 5.67 8.79 -0.08
C ALA A 134 4.61 8.50 0.99
N MET A 135 4.98 8.56 2.28
CA MET A 135 4.04 8.36 3.39
C MET A 135 3.00 9.48 3.49
N SER A 136 3.39 10.72 3.23
CA SER A 136 2.49 11.89 3.22
C SER A 136 1.43 11.76 2.13
N ARG A 137 1.80 11.28 0.94
CA ARG A 137 0.86 11.01 -0.16
C ARG A 137 -0.14 9.90 0.19
N MET A 138 0.34 8.80 0.75
CA MET A 138 -0.52 7.70 1.22
C MET A 138 -1.50 8.18 2.30
N ARG A 139 -1.03 9.04 3.23
CA ARG A 139 -1.91 9.68 4.22
C ARG A 139 -2.97 10.55 3.56
N ALA A 140 -2.60 11.37 2.58
CA ALA A 140 -3.54 12.23 1.88
C ALA A 140 -4.66 11.43 1.17
N GLU A 141 -4.36 10.25 0.62
CA GLU A 141 -5.39 9.35 0.09
C GLU A 141 -6.35 8.84 1.18
N GLY A 142 -5.82 8.45 2.34
CA GLY A 142 -6.63 8.04 3.49
C GLY A 142 -7.52 9.18 4.03
N GLU A 143 -6.98 10.39 4.11
CA GLU A 143 -7.74 11.59 4.51
C GLU A 143 -8.84 11.92 3.50
N ALA A 144 -8.58 11.80 2.19
CA ALA A 144 -9.58 11.98 1.14
C ALA A 144 -10.72 10.94 1.19
N LEU A 145 -10.49 9.81 1.87
CA LEU A 145 -11.48 8.78 2.15
C LEU A 145 -12.15 8.95 3.52
N GLU A 146 -11.83 10.00 4.28
CA GLU A 146 -12.30 10.20 5.66
C GLU A 146 -11.98 9.00 6.56
N ALA A 147 -10.83 8.36 6.34
CA ALA A 147 -10.40 7.23 7.14
C ALA A 147 -9.97 7.65 8.55
N GLU A 148 -10.27 6.81 9.54
CA GLU A 148 -9.80 7.01 10.93
C GLU A 148 -8.30 6.72 11.05
N GLY A 149 -7.81 5.77 10.26
CA GLY A 149 -6.41 5.40 10.26
C GLY A 149 -6.02 4.53 9.06
N ILE A 150 -4.73 4.21 8.98
CA ILE A 150 -4.16 3.31 7.98
C ILE A 150 -3.40 2.21 8.73
N VAL A 151 -3.73 0.96 8.45
CA VAL A 151 -3.12 -0.23 9.05
C VAL A 151 -2.29 -1.00 8.03
N ALA A 152 -1.46 -1.92 8.53
CA ALA A 152 -0.59 -2.78 7.73
C ALA A 152 0.31 -2.02 6.72
N VAL A 153 0.76 -0.82 7.12
CA VAL A 153 1.62 0.00 6.26
C VAL A 153 2.91 -0.74 5.92
N ARG A 154 3.17 -0.91 4.62
CA ARG A 154 4.41 -1.44 4.06
C ARG A 154 5.09 -0.37 3.24
N LEU A 155 6.33 -0.07 3.58
CA LEU A 155 7.20 0.82 2.81
C LEU A 155 8.26 -0.02 2.10
N LYS A 156 8.24 0.00 0.77
CA LYS A 156 9.22 -0.66 -0.08
C LYS A 156 10.13 0.38 -0.74
N GLN A 157 11.42 0.06 -0.82
CA GLN A 157 12.39 0.80 -1.60
C GLN A 157 12.77 -0.03 -2.83
N HIS A 158 12.48 0.49 -4.01
CA HIS A 158 12.89 -0.13 -5.28
C HIS A 158 14.04 0.67 -5.88
N SER A 159 15.14 -0.03 -6.16
CA SER A 159 16.27 0.48 -6.94
C SER A 159 16.05 0.07 -8.39
N HIS A 160 15.72 1.00 -9.28
CA HIS A 160 15.57 0.70 -10.69
C HIS A 160 16.94 0.72 -11.36
N THR A 161 17.41 -0.44 -11.81
CA THR A 161 18.79 -0.67 -12.29
C THR A 161 19.03 -0.20 -13.72
N TRP A 162 17.99 0.09 -14.50
CA TRP A 162 18.13 0.41 -15.92
C TRP A 162 17.90 1.90 -16.18
N GLY A 163 19.00 2.65 -16.31
CA GLY A 163 19.01 4.02 -16.83
C GLY A 163 18.52 5.08 -15.83
N SER A 164 19.48 5.81 -15.24
CA SER A 164 19.33 6.87 -14.24
C SER A 164 19.23 6.37 -12.79
N HIS A 165 20.01 6.99 -11.90
CA HIS A 165 20.21 6.58 -10.51
C HIS A 165 18.97 6.93 -9.67
N THR A 166 17.89 6.19 -9.91
CA THR A 166 16.56 6.53 -9.43
C THR A 166 16.08 5.51 -8.41
N THR A 167 15.79 6.00 -7.20
CA THR A 167 15.23 5.20 -6.11
C THR A 167 13.76 5.54 -5.96
N GLU A 168 12.89 4.53 -5.99
CA GLU A 168 11.46 4.68 -5.69
C GLU A 168 11.18 4.23 -4.26
N PHE A 169 10.54 5.11 -3.49
CA PHE A 169 9.88 4.75 -2.24
C PHE A 169 8.39 4.55 -2.53
N PHE A 170 7.87 3.38 -2.19
CA PHE A 170 6.48 3.02 -2.36
C PHE A 170 5.87 2.59 -1.02
N ALA A 171 4.96 3.41 -0.50
CA ALA A 171 4.18 3.13 0.69
C ALA A 171 2.80 2.60 0.26
N ILE A 172 2.33 1.57 0.95
CA ILE A 172 0.99 0.99 0.77
C ILE A 172 0.42 0.59 2.12
N GLY A 173 -0.90 0.65 2.28
CA GLY A 173 -1.60 0.14 3.45
C GLY A 173 -3.10 0.09 3.22
N THR A 174 -3.85 -0.32 4.24
CA THR A 174 -5.31 -0.34 4.21
C THR A 174 -5.86 0.77 5.09
N ALA A 175 -6.60 1.70 4.51
CA ALA A 175 -7.39 2.70 5.24
C ALA A 175 -8.59 2.02 5.93
N VAL A 176 -8.91 2.46 7.14
CA VAL A 176 -9.93 1.81 7.98
C VAL A 176 -10.92 2.81 8.58
N ARG A 177 -12.10 2.31 8.95
CA ARG A 177 -13.14 3.03 9.69
C ARG A 177 -13.66 2.17 10.84
N PRO A 178 -14.26 2.78 11.87
CA PRO A 178 -14.82 2.04 12.98
C PRO A 178 -16.11 1.33 12.56
N LEU A 179 -16.22 0.06 12.93
CA LEU A 179 -17.41 -0.79 12.75
C LEU A 179 -18.33 -0.73 13.97
N ARG A 180 -17.76 -0.42 15.15
CA ARG A 180 -18.44 -0.32 16.44
C ARG A 180 -17.61 0.57 17.38
N GLU A 181 -18.23 1.19 18.37
CA GLU A 181 -17.52 2.07 19.31
C GLU A 181 -16.59 1.28 20.26
N ASP A 182 -16.86 0.00 20.50
CA ASP A 182 -16.06 -0.90 21.33
C ASP A 182 -14.95 -1.59 20.51
N HIS A 183 -13.79 -0.94 20.43
CA HIS A 183 -12.60 -1.50 19.78
C HIS A 183 -11.87 -2.47 20.72
N VAL A 184 -12.34 -3.72 20.78
CA VAL A 184 -11.71 -4.77 21.61
C VAL A 184 -10.72 -5.57 20.76
N ILE A 185 -9.43 -5.42 21.06
CA ILE A 185 -8.39 -6.30 20.51
C ILE A 185 -8.34 -7.56 21.35
N ASP A 186 -8.68 -8.69 20.74
CA ASP A 186 -8.62 -9.98 21.41
C ASP A 186 -7.19 -10.35 21.82
N ARG A 187 -7.07 -11.02 22.97
CA ARG A 187 -5.76 -11.46 23.45
C ARG A 187 -5.17 -12.48 22.47
N PRO A 188 -3.90 -12.32 22.07
CA PRO A 188 -3.26 -13.25 21.15
C PRO A 188 -3.24 -14.64 21.80
N ALA A 189 -3.80 -15.62 21.08
CA ALA A 189 -3.74 -17.03 21.44
C ALA A 189 -2.59 -17.70 20.67
N LEU A 190 -1.89 -18.61 21.32
CA LEU A 190 -0.90 -19.45 20.64
C LEU A 190 -1.65 -20.34 19.63
N VAL A 191 -1.37 -20.15 18.34
CA VAL A 191 -1.82 -21.05 17.28
C VAL A 191 -0.60 -21.83 16.80
N LEU A 192 -0.61 -23.14 17.00
CA LEU A 192 0.35 -24.04 16.38
C LEU A 192 -0.22 -24.49 15.04
N SER A 193 0.36 -24.03 13.94
CA SER A 193 0.01 -24.56 12.62
C SER A 193 0.47 -26.02 12.54
N LEU A 194 -0.37 -26.90 12.00
CA LEU A 194 -0.03 -28.30 11.75
C LEU A 194 0.81 -28.51 10.48
N ASP A 195 1.04 -27.43 9.72
CA ASP A 195 1.86 -27.46 8.52
C ASP A 195 3.34 -27.30 8.91
N ALA A 196 4.08 -28.42 8.85
CA ALA A 196 5.53 -28.52 9.03
C ALA A 196 6.23 -28.72 7.68
#